data_AF-A0A9D7MYE1-F1
#
_entry.id   AF-A0A9D7MYE1-F1
#
_cell.length_a   1.000
_cell.length_b   1.000
_cell.length_c   1.000
_cell.angle_alpha   90.00
_cell.angle_beta   90.00
_cell.angle_gamma   90.00
#
_symmetry.space_group_name_H-M   'P 1'
#
loop_
_entity.id
_entity.type
_entity.pdbx_description
1 polymer ?
#
loop_
_entity_poly.entity_id
_entity_poly.type
_entity_poly.pdbx_seq_one_letter_code
_entity_poly.pdbx_strand_id
1 'polypeptide(L)'
;MLDISVFFSYYSTTVVLSRTSNFIYFIFIAGWFYLLYILSNIIFTKGKFSFIKNRKYLYGLSLVFIILFLIKPNNITTAFNDLFSGSAYSYNRQLNERYQFLENCPNDSCRVDSLINIPKTIFYKDITSNSTMLSSEWYGNFFNKKSVALKIQNK
;
A
#
# COMPACT_ATOMS: atom_id res chain seq x y z
N MET A 1 15.13 6.96 -17.44
CA MET A 1 16.06 5.84 -17.25
C MET A 1 16.15 5.65 -15.74
N LEU A 2 15.39 4.69 -15.20
CA LEU A 2 15.41 4.38 -13.77
C LEU A 2 16.66 3.52 -13.54
N ASP A 3 17.71 4.11 -12.95
CA ASP A 3 18.98 3.44 -12.78
C ASP A 3 18.86 2.22 -11.86
N ILE A 4 19.48 1.12 -12.30
CA ILE A 4 19.62 -0.14 -11.55
C ILE A 4 20.25 0.10 -10.15
N SER A 5 20.99 1.20 -9.98
CA SER A 5 21.58 1.64 -8.71
C SER A 5 20.54 1.94 -7.61
N VAL A 6 19.33 2.35 -7.98
CA VAL A 6 18.23 2.58 -7.02
C VAL A 6 17.81 1.27 -6.37
N PHE A 7 17.74 0.18 -7.13
CA PHE A 7 17.39 -1.14 -6.61
C PHE A 7 18.47 -1.70 -5.66
N PHE A 8 19.76 -1.59 -6.02
CA PHE A 8 20.83 -2.08 -5.15
C PHE A 8 20.99 -1.25 -3.87
N SER A 9 20.90 0.09 -3.97
CA SER A 9 20.93 0.96 -2.78
C SER A 9 19.74 0.66 -1.85
N TYR A 10 18.57 0.38 -2.43
CA TYR A 10 17.36 0.03 -1.71
C TYR A 10 17.46 -1.28 -0.92
N TYR A 11 18.03 -2.34 -1.52
CA TYR A 11 18.24 -3.61 -0.82
C TYR A 11 19.41 -3.56 0.18
N SER A 12 20.27 -2.54 0.13
CA SER A 12 21.34 -2.35 1.12
C SER A 12 20.87 -1.68 2.42
N THR A 13 19.77 -0.92 2.39
CA THR A 13 19.17 -0.31 3.58
C THR A 13 18.21 -1.28 4.27
N THR A 14 18.50 -1.66 5.51
CA THR A 14 17.71 -2.64 6.30
C THR A 14 16.37 -2.10 6.82
N VAL A 15 16.12 -0.79 6.70
CA VAL A 15 14.94 -0.13 7.25
C VAL A 15 14.08 0.39 6.11
N VAL A 16 13.07 -0.38 5.72
CA VAL A 16 12.11 0.07 4.72
C VAL A 16 10.68 -0.18 5.14
N LEU A 17 9.83 0.84 4.92
CA LEU A 17 8.39 0.70 5.08
C LEU A 17 7.86 -0.35 4.10
N SER A 18 7.07 -1.29 4.61
CA SER A 18 6.57 -2.45 3.85
C SER A 18 5.87 -2.09 2.53
N ARG A 19 5.28 -0.88 2.44
CA ARG A 19 4.61 -0.39 1.23
C ARG A 19 5.57 -0.07 0.08
N THR A 20 6.72 0.51 0.39
CA THR A 20 7.75 0.81 -0.61
C THR A 20 8.31 -0.50 -1.19
N SER A 21 8.46 -1.54 -0.36
CA SER A 21 8.89 -2.85 -0.82
C SER A 21 7.89 -3.45 -1.79
N ASN A 22 6.59 -3.40 -1.47
CA ASN A 22 5.55 -3.87 -2.38
C ASN A 22 5.59 -3.17 -3.74
N PHE A 23 5.81 -1.85 -3.77
CA PHE A 23 5.89 -1.08 -5.02
C PHE A 23 7.12 -1.47 -5.87
N ILE A 24 8.27 -1.67 -5.22
CA ILE A 24 9.49 -2.09 -5.90
C ILE A 24 9.35 -3.51 -6.44
N TYR A 25 8.74 -4.42 -5.68
CA TYR A 25 8.37 -5.75 -6.18
C TYR A 25 7.44 -5.68 -7.38
N PHE A 26 6.47 -4.75 -7.40
CA PHE A 26 5.59 -4.56 -8.55
C PHE A 26 6.37 -4.14 -9.80
N ILE A 27 7.27 -3.16 -9.70
CA ILE A 27 8.13 -2.74 -10.83
C ILE A 27 9.01 -3.91 -11.29
N PHE A 28 9.60 -4.64 -10.35
CA PHE A 28 10.44 -5.80 -10.65
C PHE A 28 9.67 -6.87 -11.43
N ILE A 29 8.46 -7.23 -10.99
CA ILE A 29 7.62 -8.23 -11.66
C ILE A 29 7.24 -7.76 -13.08
N ALA A 30 6.86 -6.49 -13.24
CA ALA A 30 6.54 -5.93 -14.56
C ALA A 30 7.75 -5.97 -15.52
N GLY A 31 8.93 -5.57 -15.02
CA GLY A 31 10.19 -5.65 -15.77
C GLY A 31 10.57 -7.09 -16.12
N TRP A 32 10.39 -8.03 -15.19
CA TRP A 32 10.64 -9.45 -15.42
C TRP A 32 9.77 -10.03 -16.54
N PHE A 33 8.46 -9.75 -16.53
CA PHE A 33 7.56 -10.19 -17.60
C PHE A 33 7.87 -9.53 -18.95
N TYR A 34 8.28 -8.27 -18.95
CA TYR A 34 8.73 -7.59 -20.16
C TYR A 34 9.99 -8.25 -20.75
N LEU A 35 10.97 -8.60 -19.91
CA LEU A 35 12.16 -9.33 -20.33
C LEU A 35 11.82 -10.72 -20.85
N LEU A 36 10.94 -11.46 -20.17
CA LEU A 36 10.45 -12.76 -20.65
C LEU A 36 9.74 -12.63 -22.00
N TYR A 37 8.96 -11.57 -22.22
CA TYR A 37 8.32 -11.30 -23.49
C TYR A 37 9.35 -11.08 -24.62
N ILE A 38 10.36 -10.23 -24.39
CA ILE A 38 11.45 -10.02 -25.36
C ILE A 38 12.18 -11.33 -25.64
N LEU A 39 12.59 -12.06 -24.60
CA LEU A 39 13.31 -13.33 -24.73
C LEU A 39 12.49 -14.35 -25.51
N SER A 40 11.18 -14.46 -25.21
CA SER A 40 10.27 -15.34 -25.93
C SER A 40 10.21 -14.96 -27.42
N ASN A 41 10.08 -13.67 -27.75
CA ASN A 41 10.07 -13.23 -29.14
C ASN A 41 11.39 -13.52 -29.86
N ILE A 42 12.54 -13.33 -29.21
CA ILE A 42 13.84 -13.67 -29.80
C ILE A 42 13.93 -15.19 -30.07
N ILE A 43 13.54 -16.01 -29.10
CA ILE A 43 13.56 -17.48 -29.22
C ILE A 43 12.55 -17.96 -30.28
N PHE A 44 11.36 -17.38 -30.38
CA PHE A 44 10.34 -17.78 -31.36
C PHE A 44 10.63 -17.28 -32.77
N THR A 45 11.33 -16.15 -32.92
CA THR A 45 11.72 -15.61 -34.24
C THR A 45 13.01 -16.25 -34.79
N LYS A 46 13.95 -16.63 -33.91
CA LYS A 46 15.25 -17.22 -34.31
C LYS A 46 15.36 -18.73 -34.08
N GLY A 47 14.53 -19.31 -33.22
CA GLY A 47 14.54 -20.72 -32.88
C GLY A 47 13.46 -21.51 -33.62
N LYS A 48 13.80 -22.72 -34.08
CA LYS A 48 12.88 -23.68 -34.69
C LYS A 48 11.93 -24.36 -33.66
N PHE A 49 11.54 -23.65 -32.61
CA PHE A 49 10.69 -24.21 -31.56
C PHE A 49 9.21 -24.16 -31.98
N SER A 50 8.69 -25.29 -32.45
CA SER A 50 7.30 -25.50 -32.86
C SER A 50 6.33 -25.78 -31.69
N PHE A 51 6.81 -25.66 -30.45
CA PHE A 51 6.19 -26.34 -29.29
C PHE A 51 4.84 -25.78 -28.84
N ILE A 52 4.44 -24.58 -29.27
CA ILE A 52 3.11 -24.02 -28.93
C ILE A 52 2.51 -23.35 -30.16
N LYS A 53 2.05 -24.17 -31.11
CA LYS A 53 1.41 -23.70 -32.34
C LYS A 53 0.07 -22.99 -32.08
N ASN A 54 -0.55 -23.21 -30.91
CA ASN A 54 -1.89 -22.71 -30.60
C ASN A 54 -1.87 -21.85 -29.32
N ARG A 55 -1.75 -20.53 -29.50
CA ARG A 55 -1.66 -19.52 -28.43
C ARG A 55 -2.85 -19.56 -27.45
N LYS A 56 -4.00 -20.13 -27.85
CA LYS A 56 -5.20 -20.24 -27.01
C LYS A 56 -4.96 -21.02 -25.70
N TYR A 57 -4.13 -22.06 -25.73
CA TYR A 57 -3.82 -22.85 -24.53
C TYR A 57 -2.96 -22.08 -23.53
N LEU A 58 -2.03 -21.24 -24.01
CA LEU A 58 -1.24 -20.35 -23.16
C LEU A 58 -2.14 -19.35 -22.42
N TYR A 59 -3.09 -18.72 -23.12
CA TYR A 59 -4.03 -17.79 -22.51
C TYR A 59 -4.97 -18.49 -21.51
N GLY A 60 -5.46 -19.68 -21.84
CA GLY A 60 -6.28 -20.48 -20.92
C GLY A 60 -5.53 -20.85 -19.64
N LEU A 61 -4.29 -21.33 -19.79
CA LEU A 61 -3.42 -21.69 -18.66
C LEU A 61 -3.10 -20.47 -17.78
N SER A 62 -2.76 -19.32 -18.39
CA SER A 62 -2.48 -18.10 -17.62
C SER A 62 -3.70 -17.62 -16.84
N LEU A 63 -4.90 -17.75 -17.39
CA LEU A 63 -6.15 -17.38 -16.73
C LEU A 63 -6.42 -18.27 -15.51
N VAL A 64 -6.17 -19.58 -15.63
CA VAL A 64 -6.26 -20.52 -14.49
C VAL A 64 -5.27 -20.16 -13.39
N PHE A 65 -4.02 -19.82 -13.72
CA PHE A 65 -3.03 -19.38 -12.74
C PHE A 65 -3.44 -18.07 -12.02
N ILE A 66 -4.01 -17.11 -12.75
CA ILE A 66 -4.53 -15.86 -12.17
C ILE A 66 -5.65 -16.17 -11.18
N ILE A 67 -6.61 -17.02 -11.56
CA ILE A 67 -7.71 -17.41 -10.68
C ILE A 67 -7.18 -18.09 -9.41
N LEU A 68 -6.28 -19.07 -9.55
CA LEU A 68 -5.67 -19.76 -8.40
C LEU A 68 -4.92 -18.80 -7.46
N PHE A 69 -4.28 -17.76 -8.00
CA PHE A 69 -3.60 -16.74 -7.21
C PHE A 69 -4.57 -15.86 -6.41
N LEU A 70 -5.76 -15.60 -6.95
CA LEU A 70 -6.79 -14.78 -6.31
C LEU A 70 -7.58 -15.50 -5.21
N ILE A 71 -7.60 -16.85 -5.19
CA ILE A 71 -8.35 -17.62 -4.18
C ILE A 71 -7.69 -17.55 -2.80
N LYS A 72 -6.36 -17.40 -2.74
CA LYS A 72 -5.65 -17.32 -1.45
C LYS A 72 -5.73 -15.90 -0.87
N PRO A 73 -5.81 -15.77 0.48
CA PRO A 73 -5.76 -14.46 1.11
C PRO A 73 -4.45 -13.76 0.77
N ASN A 74 -4.58 -12.63 0.07
CA ASN A 74 -3.47 -11.81 -0.39
C ASN A 74 -3.82 -10.32 -0.23
N ASN A 75 -2.85 -9.45 -0.53
CA ASN A 75 -3.02 -7.99 -0.40
C ASN A 75 -4.16 -7.44 -1.27
N ILE A 76 -4.41 -8.04 -2.44
CA ILE A 76 -5.48 -7.65 -3.36
C ILE A 76 -6.85 -8.01 -2.77
N THR A 77 -7.03 -9.25 -2.29
CA THR A 77 -8.28 -9.67 -1.63
C THR A 77 -8.54 -8.87 -0.37
N THR A 78 -7.49 -8.47 0.37
CA THR A 78 -7.64 -7.63 1.57
C THR A 78 -8.08 -6.21 1.19
N ALA A 79 -7.52 -5.63 0.12
CA ALA A 79 -7.95 -4.33 -0.39
C ALA A 79 -9.41 -4.34 -0.85
N PHE A 80 -9.81 -5.38 -1.59
CA PHE A 80 -11.21 -5.54 -1.98
C PHE A 80 -12.11 -5.73 -0.77
N ASN A 81 -11.70 -6.53 0.23
CA ASN A 81 -12.46 -6.67 1.47
C ASN A 81 -12.60 -5.34 2.20
N ASP A 82 -11.57 -4.51 2.29
CA ASP A 82 -11.66 -3.18 2.92
C ASP A 82 -12.63 -2.24 2.17
N LEU A 83 -12.69 -2.35 0.84
CA LEU A 83 -13.63 -1.58 0.01
C LEU A 83 -15.07 -2.08 0.15
N PHE A 84 -15.30 -3.39 -0.02
CA PHE A 84 -16.65 -3.98 0.01
C PHE A 84 -17.25 -4.06 1.40
N SER A 85 -16.44 -4.21 2.46
CA SER A 85 -16.93 -4.15 3.84
C SER A 85 -17.31 -2.74 4.29
N GLY A 86 -16.94 -1.70 3.53
CA GLY A 86 -17.15 -0.31 3.91
C GLY A 86 -16.21 0.17 5.03
N SER A 87 -15.21 -0.62 5.42
CA SER A 87 -14.21 -0.22 6.43
C SER A 87 -13.41 0.99 5.94
N ALA A 88 -12.98 0.98 4.68
CA ALA A 88 -12.25 2.10 4.07
C ALA A 88 -13.09 3.39 4.01
N TYR A 89 -14.38 3.26 3.69
CA TYR A 89 -15.31 4.40 3.67
C TYR A 89 -15.49 4.98 5.07
N SER A 90 -15.75 4.12 6.06
CA SER A 90 -15.97 4.52 7.45
C SER A 90 -14.72 5.16 8.06
N TYR A 91 -13.54 4.63 7.73
CA TYR A 91 -12.25 5.20 8.08
C TYR A 91 -12.07 6.60 7.50
N ASN A 92 -12.27 6.75 6.19
CA ASN A 92 -12.11 8.02 5.50
C ASN A 92 -13.03 9.08 6.09
N ARG A 93 -14.27 8.71 6.40
CA ARG A 93 -15.21 9.59 7.08
C ARG A 93 -14.69 10.04 8.46
N GLN A 94 -14.27 9.11 9.32
CA GLN A 94 -13.73 9.44 10.65
C GLN A 94 -12.48 10.32 10.57
N LEU A 95 -11.60 10.05 9.61
CA LEU A 95 -10.38 10.83 9.41
C LEU A 95 -10.70 12.26 8.98
N ASN A 96 -11.64 12.44 8.04
CA ASN A 96 -12.06 13.77 7.60
C ASN A 96 -12.79 14.54 8.70
N GLU A 97 -13.64 13.88 9.49
CA GLU A 97 -14.28 14.49 10.67
C GLU A 97 -13.23 14.98 11.68
N ARG A 98 -12.18 14.19 11.93
CA ARG A 98 -11.05 14.59 12.77
C ARG A 98 -10.29 15.78 12.18
N TYR A 99 -10.04 15.81 10.88
CA TYR A 99 -9.35 16.91 10.22
C TYR A 99 -10.14 18.21 10.33
N GLN A 100 -11.44 18.16 10.06
CA GLN A 100 -12.34 19.30 10.24
C GLN A 100 -12.33 19.80 11.69
N PHE A 101 -12.30 18.90 12.67
CA PHE A 101 -12.18 19.28 14.08
C PHE A 101 -10.84 19.98 14.37
N LEU A 102 -9.72 19.45 13.85
CA LEU A 102 -8.39 20.02 14.08
C LEU A 102 -8.21 21.39 13.43
N GLU A 103 -8.75 21.58 12.24
CA GLU A 103 -8.76 22.87 11.54
C GLU A 103 -9.52 23.94 12.34
N ASN A 104 -10.69 23.56 12.89
CA ASN A 104 -11.57 24.48 13.62
C ASN A 104 -11.28 24.55 15.13
N CYS A 105 -10.31 23.78 15.63
CA CYS A 105 -10.00 23.76 17.06
C CYS A 105 -9.44 25.12 17.50
N PRO A 106 -10.12 25.84 18.43
CA PRO A 106 -9.73 27.19 18.82
C PRO A 106 -8.48 27.23 19.72
N ASN A 107 -8.14 26.11 20.35
CA ASN A 107 -6.99 26.01 21.24
C ASN A 107 -5.73 25.61 20.48
N ASP A 108 -4.57 26.05 20.96
CA ASP A 108 -3.27 25.59 20.44
C ASP A 108 -2.98 24.11 20.78
N SER A 109 -3.67 23.57 21.78
CA SER A 109 -3.60 22.19 22.20
C SER A 109 -4.95 21.51 22.02
N CYS A 110 -5.03 20.54 21.11
CA CYS A 110 -6.27 19.88 20.73
C CYS A 110 -6.20 18.39 21.07
N ARG A 111 -7.30 17.84 21.58
CA ARG A 111 -7.45 16.39 21.82
C ARG A 111 -8.53 15.79 20.96
N VAL A 112 -8.22 14.67 20.29
CA VAL A 112 -9.13 14.00 19.35
C VAL A 112 -9.41 12.57 19.78
N ASP A 113 -10.54 12.04 19.33
CA ASP A 113 -10.92 10.64 19.57
C ASP A 113 -10.08 9.69 18.71
N SER A 114 -9.85 8.46 19.19
CA SER A 114 -9.11 7.42 18.44
C SER A 114 -9.92 6.89 17.26
N LEU A 115 -9.25 6.51 16.17
CA LEU A 115 -9.92 5.90 15.01
C LEU A 115 -10.35 4.47 15.35
N ILE A 116 -11.58 4.10 14.99
CA ILE A 116 -12.16 2.79 15.33
C ILE A 116 -12.10 1.85 14.12
N ASN A 117 -12.55 2.34 12.96
CA ASN A 117 -12.71 1.52 11.76
C ASN A 117 -11.42 1.51 10.93
N ILE A 118 -10.38 0.86 11.43
CA ILE A 118 -9.06 0.90 10.78
C ILE A 118 -8.95 -0.19 9.69
N PRO A 119 -8.80 0.19 8.40
CA PRO A 119 -8.63 -0.75 7.30
C PRO A 119 -7.22 -1.33 7.30
N LYS A 120 -7.08 -2.61 6.92
CA LYS A 120 -5.81 -3.33 6.98
C LYS A 120 -4.81 -2.85 5.91
N THR A 121 -5.30 -2.29 4.82
CA THR A 121 -4.47 -1.93 3.66
C THR A 121 -3.82 -0.55 3.74
N ILE A 122 -4.54 0.47 4.20
CA ILE A 122 -4.10 1.88 4.10
C ILE A 122 -3.64 2.50 5.41
N PHE A 123 -3.88 1.87 6.56
CA PHE A 123 -3.44 2.38 7.85
C PHE A 123 -2.03 1.88 8.22
N TYR A 124 -1.25 2.75 8.87
CA TYR A 124 0.09 2.41 9.35
C TYR A 124 0.19 2.63 10.87
N LYS A 125 -0.08 3.85 11.34
CA LYS A 125 -0.03 4.20 12.76
C LYS A 125 -0.86 5.46 13.02
N ASP A 126 -1.58 5.50 14.15
CA ASP A 126 -2.30 6.69 14.61
C ASP A 126 -1.42 7.51 15.58
N ILE A 127 -1.85 8.73 15.89
CA ILE A 127 -1.31 9.52 17.00
C ILE A 127 -1.59 8.84 18.34
N THR A 128 -0.88 9.25 19.39
CA THR A 128 -1.04 8.68 20.74
C THR A 128 -1.58 9.71 21.72
N SER A 129 -1.88 9.29 22.95
CA SER A 129 -2.26 10.20 24.03
C SER A 129 -1.10 11.07 24.52
N ASN A 130 0.14 10.70 24.18
CA ASN A 130 1.33 11.48 24.49
C ASN A 130 1.62 12.48 23.36
N SER A 131 1.56 13.77 23.70
CA SER A 131 1.80 14.87 22.76
C SER A 131 3.26 15.01 22.32
N THR A 132 4.22 14.40 23.04
CA THR A 132 5.65 14.47 22.69
C THR A 132 6.12 13.38 21.74
N MET A 133 5.22 12.45 21.36
CA MET A 133 5.56 11.45 20.34
C MET A 133 5.60 12.09 18.96
N LEU A 134 6.53 11.60 18.12
CA LEU A 134 6.79 12.10 16.78
C LEU A 134 5.54 12.18 15.89
N SER A 135 4.62 11.21 16.00
CA SER A 135 3.36 11.23 15.24
C SER A 135 2.42 12.36 15.66
N SER A 136 2.34 12.64 16.96
CA SER A 136 1.56 13.74 17.55
C SER A 136 2.15 15.11 17.18
N GLU A 137 3.48 15.20 17.15
CA GLU A 137 4.22 16.40 16.71
C GLU A 137 4.00 16.68 15.22
N TRP A 138 4.09 15.67 14.35
CA TRP A 138 3.81 15.83 12.92
C TRP A 138 2.38 16.29 12.65
N TYR A 139 1.40 15.77 13.39
CA TYR A 139 0.02 16.26 13.32
C TYR A 139 -0.09 17.71 13.78
N GLY A 140 0.56 18.09 14.88
CA GLY A 140 0.61 19.47 15.35
C GLY A 140 1.16 20.42 14.29
N ASN A 141 2.32 20.09 13.72
CA ASN A 141 2.94 20.88 12.67
C ASN A 141 2.07 20.99 11.41
N PHE A 142 1.43 19.89 11.00
CA PHE A 142 0.54 19.89 9.83
C PHE A 142 -0.67 20.82 9.99
N PHE A 143 -1.28 20.83 11.18
CA PHE A 143 -2.46 21.67 11.47
C PHE A 143 -2.13 23.03 12.13
N ASN A 144 -0.84 23.38 12.20
CA ASN A 144 -0.34 24.57 12.89
C ASN A 144 -0.84 24.70 14.35
N LYS A 145 -0.76 23.60 15.11
CA LYS A 145 -1.13 23.49 16.52
C LYS A 145 0.10 23.14 17.36
N LYS A 146 0.19 23.68 18.58
CA LYS A 146 1.28 23.39 19.52
C LYS A 146 1.32 21.92 19.94
N SER A 147 0.15 21.28 20.09
CA SER A 147 0.10 19.84 20.37
C SER A 147 -1.22 19.22 19.95
N VAL A 148 -1.17 18.04 19.34
CA VAL A 148 -2.35 17.21 19.06
C VAL A 148 -2.15 15.86 19.72
N ALA A 149 -3.12 15.39 20.49
CA ALA A 149 -3.04 14.09 21.17
C ALA A 149 -4.39 13.38 21.23
N LEU A 150 -4.38 12.07 21.46
CA LEU A 150 -5.64 11.35 21.73
C LEU A 150 -6.23 11.75 23.09
N LYS A 151 -7.56 11.79 23.18
CA LYS A 151 -8.26 11.85 24.46
C LYS A 151 -7.90 10.59 25.28
N ILE A 152 -7.57 10.79 26.56
CA ILE A 152 -7.34 9.67 27.48
C ILE A 152 -8.70 9.03 27.73
N GLN A 153 -8.90 7.82 27.22
CA GLN A 153 -10.09 7.04 27.56
C GLN A 153 -9.89 6.48 28.97
N ASN A 154 -10.53 7.10 29.96
CA ASN A 154 -10.71 6.46 31.26
C ASN A 154 -11.65 5.28 31.03
N LYS A 155 -11.13 4.07 31.20
CA LYS A 155 -11.89 2.83 31.12
C LYS A 155 -12.48 2.52 32.49
#